data_AF-A0A0D9X1V4-F1
#
_entry.id   AF-A0A0D9X1V4-F1
#
_cell.length_a   1.000
_cell.length_b   1.000
_cell.length_c   1.000
_cell.angle_alpha   90.00
_cell.angle_beta   90.00
_cell.angle_gamma   90.00
#
_symmetry.space_group_name_H-M   'P 1'
#
loop_
_entity.id
_entity.type
_entity.pdbx_description
1 polymer ?
#
loop_
_entity_poly.entity_id
_entity_poly.type
_entity_poly.pdbx_seq_one_letter_code
_entity_poly.pdbx_strand_id
1 'polypeptide(L)'
;MLPLQFLLLTVHPVVVMQLRHRAGVLDLRITEWELRGLERDYAPASFDLGVRGSLYADRGGRGRGCRLKGHLEIAIACVLPPPMRLVPEPVMRGVAETVLQRLAEKMKKDVDVGLIADFRKFRREKAAAAAAAGAATRKVNAIADREI
;
A
#
# COMPACT_ATOMS: atom_id res chain seq x y z
N MET A 1 -1.38 8.26 11.72
CA MET A 1 -2.62 7.47 11.53
C MET A 1 -3.79 8.38 11.88
N LEU A 2 -4.69 8.69 10.95
CA LEU A 2 -5.90 9.47 11.26
C LEU A 2 -7.04 8.52 11.67
N PRO A 3 -7.81 8.86 12.71
CA PRO A 3 -8.92 8.06 13.19
C PRO A 3 -10.12 8.10 12.23
N LEU A 4 -10.71 6.93 11.98
CA LEU A 4 -12.04 6.85 11.38
C LEU A 4 -13.07 7.09 12.48
N GLN A 5 -13.69 8.27 12.49
CA GLN A 5 -14.76 8.61 13.43
C GLN A 5 -16.12 8.24 12.86
N PHE A 6 -16.85 7.34 13.53
CA PHE A 6 -18.22 6.96 13.19
C PHE A 6 -19.07 6.90 14.45
N LEU A 7 -20.14 7.69 14.54
CA LEU A 7 -21.16 7.56 15.59
C LEU A 7 -20.60 7.55 17.04
N LEU A 8 -19.49 8.29 17.29
CA LEU A 8 -18.67 8.34 18.51
C LEU A 8 -17.53 7.29 18.64
N LEU A 9 -17.42 6.33 17.74
CA LEU A 9 -16.35 5.33 17.73
C LEU A 9 -15.17 5.74 16.83
N THR A 10 -13.96 5.52 17.33
CA THR A 10 -12.71 5.95 16.68
C THR A 10 -11.90 4.73 16.27
N VAL A 11 -12.00 4.35 15.00
CA VAL A 11 -11.42 3.11 14.47
C VAL A 11 -10.09 3.37 13.77
N HIS A 12 -9.11 2.52 14.03
CA HIS A 12 -7.79 2.54 13.44
C HIS A 12 -7.48 1.19 12.79
N PRO A 13 -7.81 1.02 11.51
CA PRO A 13 -7.42 -0.17 10.77
C PRO A 13 -5.90 -0.14 10.56
N VAL A 14 -5.23 -1.19 11.05
CA VAL A 14 -3.84 -1.51 10.77
C VAL A 14 -3.84 -2.68 9.79
N VAL A 15 -3.12 -2.55 8.69
CA VAL A 15 -3.09 -3.55 7.62
C VAL A 15 -1.66 -3.87 7.26
N VAL A 16 -1.35 -5.16 7.18
CA VAL A 16 -0.09 -5.69 6.68
C VAL A 16 -0.31 -6.13 5.24
N MET A 17 0.38 -5.46 4.32
CA MET A 17 0.32 -5.76 2.90
C MET A 17 1.56 -6.54 2.45
N GLN A 18 1.33 -7.59 1.67
CA GLN A 18 2.35 -8.32 0.95
C GLN A 18 2.31 -7.90 -0.53
N LEU A 19 3.49 -7.55 -1.05
CA LEU A 19 3.69 -7.24 -2.47
C LEU A 19 4.42 -8.41 -3.13
N ARG A 20 3.87 -8.94 -4.22
CA ARG A 20 4.49 -10.00 -5.02
C ARG A 20 4.71 -9.50 -6.43
N HIS A 21 5.93 -9.67 -6.96
CA HIS A 21 6.21 -9.36 -8.35
C HIS A 21 6.07 -10.62 -9.21
N ARG A 22 5.27 -10.55 -10.27
CA ARG A 22 5.08 -11.63 -11.23
C ARG A 22 5.00 -11.07 -12.65
N ALA A 23 5.95 -11.46 -13.50
CA ALA A 23 5.95 -11.14 -14.94
C ALA A 23 5.77 -9.65 -15.30
N GLY A 24 6.30 -8.73 -14.48
CA GLY A 24 6.16 -7.28 -14.70
C GLY A 24 4.88 -6.65 -14.13
N VAL A 25 4.06 -7.45 -13.44
CA VAL A 25 2.93 -7.00 -12.61
C VAL A 25 3.32 -7.13 -11.14
N LEU A 26 2.91 -6.17 -10.34
CA LEU A 26 3.08 -6.13 -8.90
C LEU A 26 1.71 -6.40 -8.27
N ASP A 27 1.52 -7.60 -7.74
CA ASP A 27 0.32 -7.98 -7.02
C ASP A 27 0.41 -7.51 -5.56
N LEU A 28 -0.66 -6.89 -5.09
CA LEU A 28 -0.83 -6.45 -3.71
C LEU A 28 -1.90 -7.30 -3.06
N ARG A 29 -1.59 -7.86 -1.88
CA ARG A 29 -2.55 -8.62 -1.09
C ARG A 29 -2.37 -8.32 0.40
N ILE A 30 -3.47 -8.20 1.14
CA ILE A 30 -3.40 -8.20 2.60
C ILE A 30 -3.13 -9.61 3.11
N THR A 31 -2.18 -9.74 4.03
CA THR A 31 -1.92 -10.98 4.78
C THR A 31 -2.54 -10.93 6.16
N GLU A 32 -2.48 -9.78 6.82
CA GLU A 32 -2.97 -9.59 8.19
C GLU A 32 -3.60 -8.20 8.33
N TRP A 33 -4.65 -8.10 9.14
CA TRP A 33 -5.27 -6.82 9.49
C TRP A 33 -5.71 -6.84 10.95
N GLU A 34 -5.70 -5.67 11.57
CA GLU A 34 -6.17 -5.45 12.94
C GLU A 34 -7.02 -4.18 13.00
N LEU A 35 -8.17 -4.25 13.66
CA LEU A 35 -9.00 -3.08 13.96
C LEU A 35 -8.70 -2.60 15.38
N ARG A 36 -7.97 -1.49 15.52
CA ARG A 36 -7.66 -0.90 16.83
C ARG A 36 -8.64 0.23 17.16
N GLY A 37 -8.95 0.44 18.44
CA GLY A 37 -9.75 1.58 18.90
C GLY A 37 -11.28 1.35 18.99
N LEU A 38 -11.76 0.12 18.82
CA LEU A 38 -13.11 -0.22 19.27
C LEU A 38 -13.07 -0.63 20.74
N GLU A 39 -13.94 -0.03 21.55
CA GLU A 39 -14.29 -0.58 22.87
C GLU A 39 -14.88 -1.99 22.69
N ARG A 40 -14.62 -2.88 23.66
CA ARG A 40 -14.94 -4.33 23.55
C ARG A 40 -16.41 -4.60 23.22
N ASP A 41 -17.31 -3.72 23.63
CA ASP A 41 -18.76 -3.86 23.43
C ASP A 41 -19.22 -3.50 22.00
N TYR A 42 -18.39 -2.77 21.27
CA TYR A 42 -18.65 -2.34 19.90
C TYR A 42 -17.82 -3.11 18.86
N ALA A 43 -16.88 -3.94 19.30
CA ALA A 43 -16.08 -4.82 18.45
C ALA A 43 -16.99 -5.75 17.62
N PRO A 44 -16.90 -5.74 16.28
CA PRO A 44 -17.64 -6.69 15.45
C PRO A 44 -17.17 -8.11 15.79
N ALA A 45 -18.12 -9.03 15.99
CA ALA A 45 -17.85 -10.42 16.34
C ALA A 45 -17.01 -11.16 15.28
N SER A 46 -17.16 -10.73 14.03
CA SER A 46 -16.22 -11.04 12.95
C SER A 46 -16.10 -9.83 12.05
N PHE A 47 -14.87 -9.50 11.67
CA PHE A 47 -14.55 -8.57 10.61
C PHE A 47 -13.59 -9.31 9.69
N ASP A 48 -13.68 -9.09 8.40
CA ASP A 48 -12.76 -9.60 7.40
C ASP A 48 -12.53 -8.51 6.37
N LEU A 49 -11.25 -8.31 6.02
CA LEU A 49 -10.81 -7.29 5.09
C LEU A 49 -9.96 -7.95 4.02
N GLY A 50 -10.60 -8.20 2.88
CA GLY A 50 -9.94 -8.63 1.67
C GLY A 50 -9.51 -7.44 0.85
N VAL A 51 -8.22 -7.32 0.56
CA VAL A 51 -7.74 -6.37 -0.45
C VAL A 51 -6.86 -7.09 -1.45
N ARG A 52 -7.17 -6.88 -2.73
CA ARG A 52 -6.39 -7.36 -3.87
C ARG A 52 -6.14 -6.20 -4.80
N GLY A 53 -4.90 -6.05 -5.24
CA GLY A 53 -4.57 -5.07 -6.26
C GLY A 53 -3.51 -5.59 -7.20
N SER A 54 -3.43 -4.98 -8.37
CA SER A 54 -2.36 -5.20 -9.32
C SER A 54 -1.85 -3.86 -9.83
N LEU A 55 -0.53 -3.71 -9.88
CA LEU A 55 0.16 -2.55 -10.43
C LEU A 55 1.00 -2.99 -11.62
N TYR A 56 0.97 -2.23 -12.70
CA TYR A 56 1.75 -2.46 -13.90
C TYR A 56 2.42 -1.17 -14.37
N ALA A 57 3.57 -1.33 -15.01
CA ALA A 57 4.29 -0.22 -15.62
C ALA A 57 3.51 0.29 -16.84
N ASP A 58 3.10 1.55 -16.79
CA ASP A 58 2.52 2.26 -17.92
C ASP A 58 3.65 2.72 -18.84
N ARG A 59 3.99 1.87 -19.81
CA ARG A 59 5.06 2.09 -20.79
C ARG A 59 4.62 2.90 -22.02
N GLY A 60 3.36 3.34 -22.07
CA GLY A 60 2.76 3.96 -23.25
C GLY A 60 3.14 5.42 -23.52
N GLY A 61 3.85 6.10 -22.61
CA GLY A 61 4.19 7.52 -22.75
C GLY A 61 5.60 7.76 -23.29
N ARG A 62 5.75 8.64 -24.28
CA ARG A 62 7.04 9.18 -24.81
C ARG A 62 7.85 10.02 -23.78
N GLY A 63 7.51 9.95 -22.49
CA GLY A 63 8.12 10.76 -21.43
C GLY A 63 9.17 9.98 -20.64
N ARG A 64 10.19 10.69 -20.15
CA ARG A 64 11.30 10.15 -19.32
C ARG A 64 10.89 9.68 -17.92
N GLY A 65 9.59 9.50 -17.67
CA GLY A 65 9.01 9.17 -16.38
C GLY A 65 8.47 7.73 -16.33
N CYS A 66 8.83 6.99 -15.29
CA CYS A 66 8.20 5.70 -15.00
C CYS A 66 6.84 5.97 -14.35
N ARG A 67 5.75 5.62 -15.03
CA ARG A 67 4.39 5.76 -14.50
C ARG A 67 3.85 4.36 -14.19
N LEU A 68 3.22 4.20 -13.04
CA LEU A 68 2.55 2.97 -12.65
C LEU A 68 1.04 3.20 -12.75
N LYS A 69 0.33 2.23 -13.32
CA LYS A 69 -1.12 2.15 -13.25
C LYS A 69 -1.48 0.91 -12.46
N GLY A 70 -2.60 0.94 -11.77
CA GLY A 70 -3.07 -0.24 -11.07
C GLY A 70 -4.53 -0.16 -10.71
N HIS A 71 -5.04 -1.32 -10.34
CA HIS A 71 -6.39 -1.52 -9.88
C HIS A 71 -6.34 -2.08 -8.47
N LEU A 72 -7.23 -1.61 -7.60
CA LEU A 72 -7.34 -2.03 -6.20
C LEU A 72 -8.79 -2.36 -5.90
N GLU A 73 -9.03 -3.58 -5.45
CA GLU A 73 -10.32 -4.09 -5.02
C GLU A 73 -10.29 -4.32 -3.52
N ILE A 74 -11.31 -3.81 -2.84
CA ILE A 74 -11.45 -3.87 -1.39
C ILE A 74 -12.81 -4.49 -1.09
N ALA A 75 -12.80 -5.56 -0.32
CA ALA A 75 -13.97 -6.26 0.18
C ALA A 75 -13.91 -6.28 1.71
N ILE A 76 -14.97 -5.80 2.35
CA ILE A 76 -15.12 -5.84 3.81
C ILE A 76 -16.35 -6.68 4.12
N ALA A 77 -16.17 -7.70 4.96
CA ALA A 77 -17.27 -8.42 5.58
C ALA A 77 -17.23 -8.14 7.08
N CYS A 78 -18.34 -7.73 7.67
CA CYS A 78 -18.41 -7.58 9.13
C CYS A 78 -19.76 -8.00 9.67
N VAL A 79 -19.74 -8.68 10.81
CA VAL A 79 -20.96 -8.97 11.58
C VAL A 79 -21.16 -7.84 12.57
N LEU A 80 -22.27 -7.14 12.38
CA LEU A 80 -22.63 -5.98 13.20
C LEU A 80 -22.84 -6.40 14.66
N PRO A 81 -22.25 -5.68 15.64
CA PRO A 81 -22.51 -5.94 17.04
C PRO A 81 -23.99 -5.66 17.39
N PRO A 82 -24.55 -6.33 18.41
CA PRO A 82 -25.98 -6.21 18.78
C PRO A 82 -26.49 -4.76 18.95
N PRO A 83 -25.75 -3.82 19.55
CA PRO A 83 -26.20 -2.42 19.70
C PRO A 83 -26.42 -1.72 18.35
N MET A 84 -25.66 -2.09 17.31
CA MET A 84 -25.75 -1.45 16.00
C MET A 84 -26.94 -1.96 15.17
N ARG A 85 -27.63 -3.03 15.60
CA ARG A 85 -28.87 -3.51 14.96
C ARG A 85 -30.05 -2.55 15.11
N LEU A 86 -29.98 -1.62 16.06
CA LEU A 86 -30.98 -0.57 16.26
C LEU A 86 -30.89 0.54 15.22
N VAL A 87 -29.78 0.62 14.48
CA VAL A 87 -29.57 1.64 13.45
C VAL A 87 -30.28 1.23 12.16
N PRO A 88 -31.09 2.11 11.53
CA PRO A 88 -31.75 1.82 10.27
C PRO A 88 -30.74 1.41 9.19
N GLU A 89 -31.08 0.37 8.43
CA GLU A 89 -30.28 -0.15 7.31
C GLU A 89 -29.78 0.93 6.32
N PRO A 90 -30.58 1.92 5.87
CA PRO A 90 -30.08 2.94 4.94
C PRO A 90 -28.99 3.82 5.53
N VAL A 91 -29.05 4.11 6.85
CA VAL A 91 -28.01 4.86 7.55
C VAL A 91 -26.75 4.01 7.66
N MET A 92 -26.89 2.74 8.02
CA MET A 92 -25.77 1.80 8.07
C MET A 92 -25.09 1.62 6.72
N ARG A 93 -25.85 1.55 5.63
CA ARG A 93 -25.33 1.45 4.27
C ARG A 93 -24.48 2.67 3.90
N GLY A 94 -25.00 3.88 4.14
CA GLY A 94 -24.26 5.12 3.88
C GLY A 94 -22.98 5.23 4.73
N VAL A 95 -23.04 4.78 5.98
CA VAL A 95 -21.84 4.70 6.84
C VAL A 95 -20.84 3.69 6.27
N ALA A 96 -21.27 2.48 5.90
CA ALA A 96 -20.40 1.45 5.35
C ALA A 96 -19.71 1.90 4.05
N GLU A 97 -20.45 2.52 3.14
CA GLU A 97 -19.90 3.11 1.91
C GLU A 97 -18.84 4.18 2.22
N THR A 98 -19.12 5.06 3.18
CA THR A 98 -18.17 6.10 3.58
C THR A 98 -16.90 5.52 4.21
N VAL A 99 -17.02 4.48 5.03
CA VAL A 99 -15.88 3.75 5.62
C VAL A 99 -15.02 3.14 4.53
N LEU A 100 -15.66 2.39 3.62
CA LEU A 100 -15.02 1.71 2.49
C LEU A 100 -14.27 2.72 1.62
N GLN A 101 -14.90 3.83 1.27
CA GLN A 101 -14.30 4.87 0.44
C GLN A 101 -13.08 5.51 1.13
N ARG A 102 -13.20 5.88 2.41
CA ARG A 102 -12.08 6.46 3.16
C ARG A 102 -10.92 5.48 3.33
N LEU A 103 -11.22 4.20 3.56
CA LEU A 103 -10.20 3.17 3.64
C LEU A 103 -9.48 3.00 2.29
N ALA A 104 -10.24 2.94 1.20
CA ALA A 104 -9.70 2.83 -0.15
C ALA A 104 -8.78 4.01 -0.51
N GLU A 105 -9.23 5.23 -0.26
CA GLU A 105 -8.47 6.44 -0.53
C GLU A 105 -7.17 6.50 0.29
N LYS A 106 -7.24 6.13 1.57
CA LYS A 106 -6.06 6.11 2.44
C LYS A 106 -5.07 5.04 2.02
N MET A 107 -5.53 3.81 1.75
CA MET A 107 -4.67 2.72 1.30
C MET A 107 -3.98 3.07 -0.03
N LYS A 108 -4.72 3.64 -0.98
CA LYS A 108 -4.15 4.14 -2.23
C LYS A 108 -3.03 5.16 -1.96
N LYS A 109 -3.29 6.13 -1.08
CA LYS A 109 -2.30 7.16 -0.72
C LYS A 109 -1.06 6.59 -0.04
N ASP A 110 -1.23 5.66 0.91
CA ASP A 110 -0.11 5.04 1.62
C ASP A 110 0.74 4.19 0.67
N VAL A 111 0.10 3.46 -0.24
CA VAL A 111 0.77 2.69 -1.30
C VAL A 111 1.51 3.62 -2.27
N ASP A 112 0.88 4.68 -2.77
CA ASP A 112 1.50 5.65 -3.67
C ASP A 112 2.75 6.30 -3.03
N VAL A 113 2.64 6.75 -1.77
CA VAL A 113 3.75 7.37 -1.04
C VAL A 113 4.87 6.37 -0.78
N GLY A 114 4.54 5.16 -0.32
CA GLY A 114 5.50 4.10 -0.03
C GLY A 114 6.28 3.68 -1.27
N LEU A 115 5.59 3.38 -2.38
CA LEU A 115 6.23 2.99 -3.64
C LEU A 115 7.15 4.08 -4.20
N ILE A 116 6.74 5.35 -4.12
CA ILE A 116 7.60 6.45 -4.57
C ILE A 116 8.85 6.55 -3.69
N ALA A 117 8.71 6.42 -2.37
CA ALA A 117 9.83 6.45 -1.44
C ALA A 117 10.81 5.30 -1.70
N ASP A 118 10.29 4.09 -1.84
CA ASP A 118 11.08 2.88 -2.11
C ASP A 118 11.78 2.95 -3.47
N PHE A 119 11.08 3.42 -4.51
CA PHE A 119 11.70 3.61 -5.81
C PHE A 119 12.82 4.65 -5.78
N ARG A 120 12.65 5.76 -5.04
CA ARG A 120 13.71 6.75 -4.84
C ARG A 120 14.90 6.19 -4.06
N LYS A 121 14.66 5.31 -3.10
CA LYS A 121 15.73 4.61 -2.37
C LYS A 121 16.48 3.66 -3.29
N PHE A 122 15.75 2.80 -4.01
CA PHE A 122 16.32 1.87 -5.00
C PHE A 122 17.15 2.60 -6.08
N ARG A 123 16.66 3.72 -6.61
CA ARG A 123 17.42 4.53 -7.58
C ARG A 123 18.73 5.05 -7.01
N ARG A 124 18.74 5.49 -5.76
CA ARG A 124 19.94 5.99 -5.08
C ARG A 124 20.96 4.86 -4.87
N GLU A 125 20.50 3.70 -4.40
CA GLU A 125 21.35 2.52 -4.22
C GLU A 125 21.93 2.03 -5.54
N LYS A 126 21.13 1.97 -6.61
CA LYS A 126 21.60 1.56 -7.94
C LYS A 126 22.59 2.55 -8.54
N ALA A 127 22.39 3.85 -8.35
CA ALA A 127 23.33 4.87 -8.79
C ALA A 127 24.66 4.78 -8.03
N ALA A 128 24.61 4.54 -6.71
CA ALA A 128 25.80 4.32 -5.89
C ALA A 128 26.56 3.05 -6.31
N ALA A 129 25.84 1.95 -6.59
CA ALA A 129 26.44 0.71 -7.08
C ALA A 129 27.09 0.89 -8.47
N ALA A 130 26.45 1.63 -9.38
CA ALA A 130 27.01 1.92 -10.70
C ALA A 130 28.25 2.82 -10.63
N ALA A 131 28.27 3.81 -9.72
CA ALA A 131 29.43 4.66 -9.49
C ALA A 131 30.60 3.86 -8.86
N ALA A 132 30.32 2.96 -7.93
CA ALA A 132 31.32 2.08 -7.34
C ALA A 132 31.91 1.11 -8.37
N ALA A 133 31.07 0.55 -9.26
CA ALA A 133 31.53 -0.29 -10.37
C ALA A 133 32.43 0.50 -11.34
N GLY A 134 32.03 1.71 -11.74
CA GLY A 134 32.86 2.56 -12.61
C GLY A 134 34.18 3.01 -11.96
N ALA A 135 34.20 3.23 -10.65
CA ALA A 135 35.41 3.55 -9.90
C ALA A 135 36.37 2.36 -9.79
N ALA A 136 35.85 1.13 -9.66
CA ALA A 136 36.65 -0.09 -9.67
C ALA A 136 37.28 -0.33 -11.05
N THR A 137 36.53 -0.15 -12.14
CA THR A 137 37.06 -0.29 -13.51
C THR A 137 38.13 0.76 -13.83
N ARG A 138 37.97 2.01 -13.34
CA ARG A 138 38.97 3.08 -13.52
C ARG A 138 40.27 2.82 -12.73
N LYS A 139 40.20 2.19 -11.55
CA LYS A 139 41.41 1.81 -10.79
C LYS A 139 42.20 0.69 -11.48
N VAL A 140 41.53 -0.28 -12.09
CA VAL A 140 42.20 -1.38 -12.82
C VAL A 140 42.95 -0.85 -14.04
N ASN A 141 42.34 0.03 -14.84
CA ASN A 141 43.03 0.64 -15.99
C ASN A 141 44.20 1.54 -15.57
N ALA A 142 44.10 2.26 -14.46
CA ALA A 142 45.20 3.11 -13.97
C ALA A 142 46.40 2.34 -13.41
N ILE A 143 46.21 1.05 -13.06
CA ILE A 143 47.31 0.16 -12.65
C ILE A 143 47.98 -0.46 -13.89
N ALA A 144 47.20 -0.79 -14.92
CA ALA A 144 47.73 -1.32 -16.19
C ALA A 144 48.60 -0.30 -16.97
N ASP A 145 48.29 1.00 -16.92
CA ASP A 145 49.10 2.05 -17.56
C ASP A 145 50.40 2.39 -16.81
N ARG A 146 50.68 1.76 -15.66
CA ARG A 146 51.92 1.96 -14.88
C ARG A 146 52.96 0.84 -15.06
N GLU A 147 52.64 -0.21 -15.79
CA GLU A 147 53.53 -1.35 -16.07
C GLU A 147 54.10 -1.37 -17.50
N ILE A 148 53.96 -0.28 -18.27
CA ILE A 148 54.59 -0.09 -19.59
C ILE A 148 55.59 1.06 -19.53
#